data_AF-A0A1V6J974-F1
#
_entry.id   AF-A0A1V6J974-F1
#
_cell.length_a   1.000
_cell.length_b   1.000
_cell.length_c   1.000
_cell.angle_alpha   90.00
_cell.angle_beta   90.00
_cell.angle_gamma   90.00
#
_symmetry.space_group_name_H-M   'P 1'
#
loop_
_entity.id
_entity.type
_entity.pdbx_description
1 polymer ?
#
loop_
_entity_poly.entity_id
_entity_poly.type
_entity_poly.pdbx_seq_one_letter_code
_entity_poly.pdbx_strand_id
1 'polypeptide(L)'
;MSAQHPVTVTPFQLKLKQLCIAVETLFECRRGRVAFLLNMIGTAALYWAIMVVQARWLAARPWPLLAISHLGQGLLIFWAIIQVVRRLHDLGRTGKLFWAIVIPPWVAWRVADLFHLTERPSLWELWIVLGLMCLWTVWLILQLIFRPGSEGPNGYDGRDFYKKNQAE
;
A
#
# COMPACT_ATOMS: atom_id res chain seq x y z
N MET A 1 -9.96 10.33 45.08
CA MET A 1 -10.62 9.66 43.93
C MET A 1 -11.07 10.75 42.97
N SER A 2 -10.36 10.98 41.86
CA SER A 2 -10.79 11.97 40.86
C SER A 2 -11.97 11.40 40.08
N ALA A 3 -13.12 12.07 40.12
CA ALA A 3 -14.24 11.75 39.25
C ALA A 3 -13.76 11.85 37.79
N GLN A 4 -13.69 10.72 37.08
CA GLN A 4 -13.48 10.71 35.64
C GLN A 4 -14.75 11.27 35.01
N HIS A 5 -14.73 12.55 34.63
CA HIS A 5 -15.76 13.10 33.76
C HIS A 5 -15.81 12.29 32.47
N PRO A 6 -16.99 11.80 32.04
CA PRO A 6 -17.10 11.07 30.78
C PRO A 6 -16.68 12.01 29.65
N VAL A 7 -15.60 11.65 28.95
CA VAL A 7 -15.14 12.37 27.77
C VAL A 7 -16.23 12.24 26.71
N THR A 8 -16.84 13.36 26.34
CA THR A 8 -17.85 13.41 25.28
C THR A 8 -17.20 13.06 23.95
N VAL A 9 -17.46 11.85 23.47
CA VAL A 9 -16.99 11.39 22.16
C VAL A 9 -17.83 12.06 21.08
N THR A 10 -17.18 12.80 20.20
CA THR A 10 -17.86 13.46 19.07
C THR A 10 -18.30 12.44 18.00
N PRO A 11 -19.34 12.75 17.20
CA PRO A 11 -19.74 11.91 16.06
C PRO A 11 -18.61 11.64 15.06
N PHE A 12 -17.69 12.60 14.89
CA PHE A 12 -16.50 12.43 14.05
C PHE A 12 -15.55 11.38 14.63
N GLN A 13 -15.25 11.42 15.93
CA GLN A 13 -14.40 10.43 16.59
C GLN A 13 -15.01 9.02 16.53
N LEU A 14 -16.34 8.90 16.62
CA LEU A 14 -17.03 7.62 16.43
C LEU A 14 -16.85 7.08 15.01
N LYS A 15 -17.02 7.92 13.98
CA LYS A 15 -16.79 7.52 12.57
C LYS A 15 -15.33 7.15 12.31
N LEU A 16 -14.39 7.89 12.88
CA LEU A 16 -12.96 7.60 12.78
C LEU A 16 -12.63 6.25 13.44
N LYS A 17 -13.20 5.99 14.62
CA LYS A 17 -13.08 4.70 15.31
C LYS A 17 -13.64 3.55 14.47
N GLN A 18 -14.82 3.73 13.88
CA GLN A 18 -15.43 2.74 12.98
C GLN A 18 -14.55 2.46 11.75
N LEU A 19 -13.93 3.50 11.17
CA LEU A 19 -12.99 3.35 10.07
C LEU A 19 -11.76 2.54 10.50
N CYS A 20 -11.18 2.83 11.66
CA CYS A 20 -10.04 2.08 12.19
C CYS A 20 -10.40 0.60 12.39
N ILE A 21 -11.56 0.30 13.00
CA ILE A 21 -12.04 -1.07 13.18
C ILE A 21 -12.24 -1.74 11.82
N ALA A 22 -12.87 -1.07 10.86
CA ALA A 22 -13.08 -1.63 9.53
C ALA A 22 -11.75 -1.95 8.82
N VAL A 23 -10.74 -1.09 8.97
CA VAL A 23 -9.39 -1.34 8.46
C VAL A 23 -8.75 -2.53 9.17
N GLU A 24 -8.86 -2.63 10.49
CA GLU A 24 -8.36 -3.76 11.28
C GLU A 24 -9.02 -5.09 10.87
N THR A 25 -10.36 -5.12 10.75
CA THR A 25 -11.12 -6.29 10.26
C THR A 25 -10.73 -6.68 8.84
N LEU A 26 -10.36 -5.71 7.99
CA LEU A 26 -9.82 -6.02 6.66
C LEU A 26 -8.49 -6.78 6.74
N PHE A 27 -7.67 -6.60 7.77
CA PHE A 27 -6.43 -7.35 7.98
C PHE A 27 -6.65 -8.72 8.64
N GLU A 28 -7.70 -8.89 9.46
CA GLU A 28 -8.05 -10.17 10.09
C GLU A 28 -8.46 -11.24 9.07
N CYS A 29 -9.28 -10.85 8.09
CA CYS A 29 -9.72 -11.75 7.02
C CYS A 29 -8.58 -12.04 6.04
N ARG A 30 -8.28 -13.31 5.75
CA ARG A 30 -7.30 -13.64 4.70
C ARG A 30 -7.90 -13.48 3.31
N ARG A 31 -7.09 -13.10 2.33
CA ARG A 31 -7.52 -12.98 0.93
C ARG A 31 -6.80 -14.01 0.06
N GLY A 32 -7.57 -14.72 -0.76
CA GLY A 32 -7.02 -15.68 -1.72
C GLY A 32 -6.13 -15.00 -2.78
N ARG A 33 -5.17 -15.76 -3.33
CA ARG A 33 -4.22 -15.30 -4.36
C ARG A 33 -4.91 -14.65 -5.57
N VAL A 34 -5.96 -15.31 -6.09
CA VAL A 34 -6.72 -14.83 -7.26
C VAL A 34 -7.41 -13.50 -6.94
N ALA A 35 -8.04 -13.39 -5.77
CA ALA A 35 -8.68 -12.16 -5.34
C ALA A 35 -7.66 -11.03 -5.15
N PHE A 36 -6.49 -11.31 -4.59
CA PHE A 36 -5.39 -10.33 -4.51
C PHE A 36 -4.97 -9.87 -5.92
N LEU A 37 -4.69 -10.80 -6.83
CA LEU A 37 -4.24 -10.51 -8.19
C LEU A 37 -5.27 -9.67 -8.96
N LEU A 38 -6.55 -10.05 -8.94
CA LEU A 38 -7.63 -9.30 -9.59
C LEU A 38 -7.76 -7.88 -9.04
N ASN A 39 -7.65 -7.70 -7.71
CA ASN A 39 -7.65 -6.37 -7.11
C ASN A 39 -6.45 -5.54 -7.54
N MET A 40 -5.25 -6.12 -7.62
CA MET A 40 -4.05 -5.40 -8.08
C MET A 40 -4.15 -5.01 -9.55
N ILE A 41 -4.60 -5.92 -10.43
CA ILE A 41 -4.83 -5.63 -11.85
C ILE A 41 -5.89 -4.53 -12.01
N GLY A 42 -7.02 -4.64 -11.32
CA GLY A 42 -8.08 -3.63 -11.36
C GLY A 42 -7.61 -2.26 -10.85
N THR A 43 -6.84 -2.24 -9.76
CA THR A 43 -6.27 -1.00 -9.21
C THR A 43 -5.27 -0.37 -10.19
N ALA A 44 -4.41 -1.17 -10.82
CA ALA A 44 -3.46 -0.69 -11.83
C ALA A 44 -4.18 -0.15 -13.09
N ALA A 45 -5.21 -0.85 -13.56
CA ALA A 45 -6.01 -0.41 -14.71
C ALA A 45 -6.73 0.92 -14.42
N LEU A 46 -7.32 1.06 -13.23
CA LEU A 46 -8.00 2.29 -12.83
C LEU A 46 -7.00 3.45 -12.63
N TYR A 47 -5.84 3.17 -12.04
CA TYR A 47 -4.76 4.16 -11.93
C TYR A 47 -4.32 4.66 -13.30
N TRP A 48 -4.13 3.76 -14.26
CA TRP A 48 -3.79 4.09 -15.64
C TRP A 48 -4.89 4.92 -16.32
N ALA A 49 -6.16 4.58 -16.12
CA ALA A 49 -7.27 5.36 -16.66
C ALA A 49 -7.27 6.80 -16.12
N ILE A 50 -7.02 6.99 -14.81
CA ILE A 50 -6.90 8.32 -14.20
C ILE A 50 -5.72 9.08 -14.80
N MET A 51 -4.55 8.46 -14.94
CA MET A 51 -3.37 9.04 -15.60
C MET A 51 -3.68 9.54 -17.03
N VAL A 52 -4.38 8.73 -17.83
CA VAL A 52 -4.77 9.10 -19.20
C VAL A 52 -5.75 10.28 -19.19
N VAL A 53 -6.73 10.28 -18.29
CA VAL A 53 -7.67 11.40 -18.12
C VAL A 53 -6.94 12.67 -17.70
N GLN A 54 -5.99 12.59 -16.77
CA GLN A 54 -5.16 13.72 -16.37
C GLN A 54 -4.39 14.30 -17.56
N ALA A 55 -3.66 13.45 -18.29
CA ALA A 55 -2.80 13.88 -19.38
C ALA A 55 -3.58 14.45 -20.58
N ARG A 56 -4.73 13.86 -20.92
CA ARG A 56 -5.47 14.22 -22.15
C ARG A 56 -6.61 15.20 -21.93
N TRP A 57 -7.27 15.15 -20.77
CA TRP A 57 -8.54 15.87 -20.56
C TRP A 57 -8.46 16.94 -19.48
N LEU A 58 -7.68 16.72 -18.42
CA LEU A 58 -7.60 17.65 -17.29
C LEU A 58 -6.44 18.64 -17.38
N ALA A 59 -5.49 18.45 -18.31
CA ALA A 59 -4.31 19.31 -18.44
C ALA A 59 -4.60 20.81 -18.58
N ALA A 60 -5.73 21.18 -19.18
CA ALA A 60 -6.17 22.58 -19.34
C ALA A 60 -7.42 22.93 -18.50
N ARG A 61 -7.76 22.12 -17.49
CA ARG A 61 -8.98 22.28 -16.68
C ARG A 61 -8.71 23.01 -15.38
N PRO A 62 -9.74 23.60 -14.74
CA PRO A 62 -9.57 24.32 -13.48
C PRO A 62 -9.00 23.41 -12.39
N TRP A 63 -8.17 24.00 -11.54
CA TRP A 63 -7.42 23.30 -10.48
C TRP A 63 -8.23 22.38 -9.57
N PRO A 64 -9.53 22.62 -9.24
CA PRO A 64 -10.27 21.70 -8.38
C PRO A 64 -10.45 20.31 -9.01
N LEU A 65 -10.63 20.24 -10.33
CA LEU A 65 -10.77 18.96 -11.03
C LEU A 65 -9.46 18.18 -11.04
N LEU A 66 -8.33 18.88 -11.18
CA LEU A 66 -6.99 18.30 -11.04
C LEU A 66 -6.76 17.79 -9.61
N ALA A 67 -7.12 18.58 -8.59
CA ALA A 67 -6.98 18.21 -7.19
C ALA A 67 -7.80 16.95 -6.83
N ILE A 68 -9.06 16.87 -7.27
CA ILE A 68 -9.91 15.69 -7.08
C ILE A 68 -9.30 14.47 -7.77
N SER A 69 -8.77 14.64 -8.98
CA SER A 69 -8.13 13.55 -9.71
C SER A 69 -6.89 13.02 -8.97
N HIS A 70 -6.04 13.90 -8.45
CA HIS A 70 -4.90 13.50 -7.62
C HIS A 70 -5.31 12.84 -6.30
N LEU A 71 -6.40 13.30 -5.68
CA LEU A 71 -6.94 12.66 -4.48
C LEU A 71 -7.42 11.24 -4.78
N GLY A 72 -8.11 11.03 -5.90
CA GLY A 72 -8.49 9.70 -6.37
C GLY A 72 -7.28 8.80 -6.65
N GLN A 73 -6.24 9.36 -7.27
CA GLN A 73 -4.98 8.65 -7.51
C GLN A 73 -4.28 8.25 -6.21
N GLY A 74 -4.22 9.16 -5.23
CA GLY A 74 -3.69 8.90 -3.89
C GLY A 74 -4.46 7.80 -3.16
N LEU A 75 -5.79 7.81 -3.28
CA LEU A 75 -6.65 6.78 -2.70
C LEU A 75 -6.39 5.39 -3.32
N LEU A 76 -6.17 5.30 -4.63
CA LEU A 76 -5.80 4.04 -5.29
C LEU A 76 -4.44 3.52 -4.86
N ILE A 77 -3.46 4.41 -4.70
CA ILE A 77 -2.14 4.05 -4.16
C ILE A 77 -2.32 3.51 -2.75
N PHE A 78 -3.03 4.23 -1.88
CA PHE A 78 -3.31 3.80 -0.52
C PHE A 78 -3.99 2.43 -0.47
N TRP A 79 -4.98 2.20 -1.34
CA TRP A 79 -5.66 0.91 -1.46
C TRP A 79 -4.69 -0.21 -1.88
N ALA A 80 -3.84 0.03 -2.87
CA ALA A 80 -2.82 -0.93 -3.30
C ALA A 80 -1.85 -1.28 -2.14
N ILE A 81 -1.45 -0.30 -1.34
CA ILE A 81 -0.60 -0.50 -0.16
C ILE A 81 -1.29 -1.44 0.83
N ILE A 82 -2.56 -1.20 1.16
CA ILE A 82 -3.34 -2.08 2.05
C ILE A 82 -3.36 -3.51 1.50
N GLN A 83 -3.58 -3.70 0.19
CA GLN A 83 -3.62 -5.03 -0.41
C GLN A 83 -2.29 -5.76 -0.30
N VAL A 84 -1.18 -5.06 -0.59
CA VAL A 84 0.17 -5.63 -0.51
C VAL A 84 0.52 -5.97 0.93
N VAL A 85 0.27 -5.07 1.89
CA VAL A 85 0.53 -5.29 3.31
C VAL A 85 -0.30 -6.46 3.82
N ARG A 86 -1.60 -6.49 3.54
CA ARG A 86 -2.47 -7.62 3.92
C ARG A 86 -1.95 -8.93 3.35
N ARG A 87 -1.49 -8.94 2.10
CA ARG A 87 -0.92 -10.13 1.48
C ARG A 87 0.40 -10.57 2.10
N LEU A 88 1.24 -9.65 2.53
CA LEU A 88 2.43 -9.97 3.33
C LEU A 88 2.04 -10.64 4.65
N HIS A 89 1.02 -10.13 5.33
CA HIS A 89 0.49 -10.74 6.56
C HIS A 89 -0.10 -12.13 6.32
N ASP A 90 -0.84 -12.33 5.23
CA ASP A 90 -1.35 -13.65 4.84
C ASP A 90 -0.20 -14.67 4.65
N LEU A 91 1.01 -14.22 4.31
CA LEU A 91 2.21 -15.06 4.20
C LEU A 91 2.99 -15.21 5.52
N GLY A 92 2.47 -14.71 6.64
CA GLY A 92 3.15 -14.69 7.93
C GLY A 92 4.33 -13.72 7.97
N ARG A 93 4.35 -12.69 7.13
CA ARG A 93 5.43 -11.70 7.05
C ARG A 93 5.02 -10.35 7.60
N THR A 94 6.03 -9.55 7.94
CA THR A 94 5.81 -8.21 8.46
C THR A 94 5.45 -7.24 7.32
N GLY A 95 4.50 -6.34 7.59
CA GLY A 95 4.18 -5.22 6.70
C GLY A 95 5.39 -4.31 6.41
N LYS A 96 6.44 -4.34 7.23
CA LYS A 96 7.70 -3.59 6.97
C LYS A 96 8.37 -3.99 5.66
N LEU A 97 8.17 -5.22 5.18
CA LEU A 97 8.68 -5.66 3.88
C LEU A 97 8.05 -4.91 2.70
N PHE A 98 6.95 -4.19 2.91
CA PHE A 98 6.44 -3.24 1.93
C PHE A 98 7.51 -2.23 1.48
N TRP A 99 8.33 -1.73 2.41
CA TRP A 99 9.40 -0.79 2.07
C TRP A 99 10.47 -1.42 1.18
N ALA A 100 10.71 -2.73 1.32
CA ALA A 100 11.60 -3.46 0.41
C ALA A 100 11.01 -3.66 -1.00
N ILE A 101 9.70 -3.45 -1.17
CA ILE A 101 9.05 -3.41 -2.48
C ILE A 101 9.13 -2.00 -3.08
N VAL A 102 8.99 -0.96 -2.27
CA VAL A 102 8.88 0.43 -2.77
C VAL A 102 10.23 1.13 -2.94
N ILE A 103 11.16 0.96 -2.00
CA ILE A 103 12.40 1.73 -1.99
C ILE A 103 13.27 1.43 -3.22
N PRO A 104 13.51 0.16 -3.63
CA PRO A 104 14.41 -0.09 -4.74
C PRO A 104 13.92 0.52 -6.07
N PRO A 105 12.65 0.37 -6.49
CA PRO A 105 12.13 1.05 -7.67
C PRO A 105 12.15 2.58 -7.54
N TRP A 106 11.87 3.12 -6.35
CA TRP A 106 11.91 4.56 -6.12
C TRP A 106 13.33 5.12 -6.27
N VAL A 107 14.33 4.48 -5.68
CA VAL A 107 15.74 4.85 -5.84
C VAL A 107 16.15 4.72 -7.30
N ALA A 108 15.80 3.62 -7.97
CA ALA A 108 16.12 3.42 -9.37
C ALA A 108 15.53 4.51 -10.26
N TRP A 109 14.29 4.92 -10.00
CA TRP A 109 13.67 6.03 -10.71
C TRP A 109 14.38 7.36 -10.43
N ARG A 110 14.68 7.70 -9.17
CA ARG A 110 15.38 8.95 -8.83
C ARG A 110 16.77 9.03 -9.44
N VAL A 111 17.50 7.92 -9.45
CA VAL A 111 18.80 7.81 -10.09
C VAL A 111 18.64 7.99 -11.60
N ALA A 112 17.68 7.31 -12.23
CA ALA A 112 17.38 7.48 -13.64
C ALA A 112 17.09 8.95 -14.02
N ASP A 113 16.29 9.67 -13.22
CA ASP A 113 16.00 11.09 -13.44
C ASP A 113 17.28 11.95 -13.39
N LEU A 114 18.16 11.71 -12.40
CA LEU A 114 19.44 12.43 -12.27
C LEU A 114 20.37 12.17 -13.46
N PHE A 115 20.39 10.94 -13.97
CA PHE A 115 21.25 10.58 -15.09
C PHE A 115 20.70 11.01 -16.45
N HIS A 116 19.38 11.13 -16.63
CA HIS A 116 18.80 11.77 -17.83
C HIS A 116 19.19 13.24 -17.98
N LEU A 117 19.59 13.91 -16.89
CA LEU A 117 20.10 15.28 -16.90
C LEU A 117 21.59 15.38 -17.25
N THR A 118 22.31 14.25 -17.34
CA THR A 118 23.73 14.24 -17.74
C THR A 118 23.85 13.68 -19.15
N GLU A 119 24.41 14.46 -20.08
CA GLU A 119 24.63 14.11 -21.51
C GLU A 119 25.69 13.01 -21.71
N ARG A 120 25.56 11.86 -21.04
CA ARG A 120 26.50 10.73 -21.20
C ARG A 120 25.99 9.70 -22.21
N PRO A 121 26.80 9.33 -23.22
CA PRO A 121 26.37 8.51 -24.35
C PRO A 121 26.20 7.01 -24.05
N SER A 122 26.64 6.49 -22.89
CA SER A 122 26.42 5.08 -22.55
C SER A 122 26.20 4.87 -21.05
N LEU A 123 24.95 4.58 -20.66
CA LEU A 123 24.53 4.32 -19.27
C LEU A 123 24.04 2.88 -19.06
N TRP A 124 24.38 1.95 -19.96
CA TRP A 124 23.88 0.57 -19.91
C TRP A 124 24.29 -0.18 -18.63
N GLU A 125 25.51 0.05 -18.13
CA GLU A 125 25.99 -0.52 -16.86
C GLU A 125 25.16 -0.05 -15.67
N LEU A 126 24.78 1.23 -15.66
CA LEU A 126 23.90 1.80 -14.65
C LEU A 126 22.53 1.11 -14.68
N TRP A 127 21.96 0.88 -15.86
CA TRP A 127 20.69 0.18 -16.00
C TRP A 127 20.75 -1.27 -15.49
N ILE A 128 21.88 -1.96 -15.69
CA ILE A 128 22.10 -3.29 -15.11
C ILE A 128 22.13 -3.22 -13.59
N VAL A 129 22.90 -2.29 -13.00
CA VAL A 129 22.98 -2.14 -11.54
C VAL A 129 21.61 -1.81 -10.94
N LEU A 130 20.87 -0.87 -11.55
CA LEU A 130 19.51 -0.53 -11.13
C LEU A 130 18.55 -1.72 -11.27
N GLY A 131 18.67 -2.50 -12.35
CA GLY A 131 17.92 -3.73 -12.55
C GLY A 131 18.20 -4.78 -11.47
N LEU A 132 19.48 -4.98 -11.13
CA LEU A 132 19.90 -5.90 -10.06
C LEU A 132 19.35 -5.49 -8.70
N MET A 133 19.32 -4.19 -8.38
CA MET A 133 18.71 -3.68 -7.14
C MET A 133 17.20 -3.99 -7.05
N CYS A 134 16.52 -4.01 -8.18
CA CYS A 134 15.09 -4.33 -8.27
C CYS A 134 14.78 -5.83 -8.23
N LEU A 135 15.77 -6.72 -8.37
CA LEU A 135 15.53 -8.18 -8.35
C LEU A 135 14.86 -8.64 -7.05
N TRP A 136 15.24 -8.04 -5.92
CA TRP A 136 14.60 -8.36 -4.63
C TRP A 136 13.12 -7.97 -4.60
N THR A 137 12.78 -6.80 -5.16
CA THR A 137 11.40 -6.34 -5.32
C THR A 137 10.60 -7.30 -6.19
N VAL A 138 11.16 -7.71 -7.34
CA VAL A 138 10.52 -8.68 -8.24
C VAL A 138 10.28 -10.00 -7.52
N TRP A 139 11.28 -10.51 -6.81
CA TRP A 139 11.16 -11.73 -6.02
C TRP A 139 10.04 -11.64 -4.97
N LEU A 140 9.94 -10.52 -4.23
CA LEU A 140 8.86 -10.30 -3.26
C LEU A 140 7.49 -10.25 -3.94
N ILE A 141 7.34 -9.56 -5.06
CA ILE A 141 6.08 -9.50 -5.83
C ILE A 141 5.66 -10.89 -6.29
N LEU A 142 6.59 -11.68 -6.83
CA LEU A 142 6.31 -13.07 -7.22
C LEU A 142 5.82 -13.91 -6.04
N GLN A 143 6.40 -13.73 -4.85
CA GLN A 143 5.92 -14.43 -3.67
C GLN A 143 4.50 -14.03 -3.26
N LEU A 144 4.13 -12.76 -3.38
CA LEU A 144 2.78 -12.28 -3.09
C LEU A 144 1.73 -12.95 -4.00
N ILE A 145 2.08 -13.13 -5.28
CA ILE A 145 1.19 -13.69 -6.31
C ILE A 145 1.10 -15.21 -6.17
N PHE A 146 2.24 -15.91 -6.06
CA PHE A 146 2.28 -17.36 -6.26
C PHE A 146 2.24 -18.18 -4.96
N ARG A 147 2.78 -17.69 -3.84
CA ARG A 147 2.81 -18.50 -2.60
C ARG A 147 1.43 -18.60 -1.97
N PRO A 148 0.99 -19.77 -1.49
CA PRO A 148 -0.21 -19.87 -0.67
C PRO A 148 -0.05 -19.06 0.62
N GLY A 149 -1.15 -18.49 1.12
CA GLY A 149 -1.16 -17.90 2.47
C GLY A 149 -1.08 -18.99 3.54
N SER A 150 -0.70 -18.63 4.78
CA SER A 150 -0.83 -19.55 5.91
C SER A 150 -2.30 -19.82 6.27
N GLU A 151 -2.53 -20.90 7.00
CA GLU A 151 -3.86 -21.33 7.44
C GLU A 151 -4.33 -20.54 8.69
N GLY A 152 -5.65 -20.43 8.89
CA GLY A 152 -6.27 -19.72 10.03
C GLY A 152 -6.61 -18.24 9.75
N PRO A 153 -7.08 -17.45 10.72
CA PRO A 153 -7.15 -15.99 10.61
C PRO A 153 -5.74 -15.36 10.71
N ASN A 154 -5.57 -14.11 10.28
CA ASN A 154 -4.33 -13.39 10.60
C ASN A 154 -4.35 -13.05 12.10
N GLY A 155 -3.23 -13.30 12.80
CA GLY A 155 -3.08 -13.00 14.23
C GLY A 155 -2.99 -11.50 14.56
N TYR A 156 -3.69 -10.66 13.80
CA TYR A 156 -4.01 -9.29 14.19
C TYR A 156 -5.09 -9.35 15.26
N ASP A 157 -4.76 -9.96 16.38
CA ASP A 157 -5.69 -10.02 17.48
C ASP A 157 -5.24 -9.06 18.57
N GLY A 158 -5.74 -7.83 18.50
CA GLY A 158 -5.79 -6.96 19.67
C GLY A 158 -6.43 -7.66 20.88
N ARG A 159 -7.23 -8.73 20.69
CA ARG A 159 -7.77 -9.56 21.79
C ARG A 159 -6.68 -10.33 22.54
N ASP A 160 -5.52 -10.64 21.96
CA ASP A 160 -4.42 -11.26 22.75
C ASP A 160 -3.77 -10.24 23.69
N PHE A 161 -3.69 -8.97 23.30
CA PHE A 161 -3.28 -7.89 24.21
C PHE A 161 -4.27 -7.73 25.38
N TYR A 162 -5.57 -7.84 25.12
CA TYR A 162 -6.60 -7.78 26.18
C TYR A 162 -6.67 -9.07 27.02
N LYS A 163 -6.47 -10.25 26.45
CA LYS A 163 -6.42 -11.51 27.21
C LYS A 163 -5.23 -11.57 28.15
N LYS A 164 -4.06 -11.05 27.71
CA LYS A 164 -2.85 -11.02 28.54
C LYS A 164 -2.97 -10.03 29.70
N ASN A 165 -3.68 -8.91 29.49
CA ASN A 165 -3.92 -7.88 30.51
C ASN A 165 -5.21 -8.09 31.33
N GLN A 166 -5.97 -9.16 31.07
CA GLN A 166 -7.11 -9.61 31.90
C GLN A 166 -6.75 -10.84 32.75
N ALA A 167 -5.56 -11.40 32.54
CA ALA A 167 -5.01 -12.52 33.31
C ALA A 167 -3.99 -12.07 34.39
N GLU A 168 -3.80 -10.76 34.52
CA GLU A 168 -3.07 -10.08 35.62
C GLU A 168 -4.07 -9.29 36.47
#